data_AF-A0A3D5F2A5-F1
#
_entry.id   AF-A0A3D5F2A5-F1
#
_cell.length_a   1.000
_cell.length_b   1.000
_cell.length_c   1.000
_cell.angle_alpha   90.00
_cell.angle_beta   90.00
_cell.angle_gamma   90.00
#
_symmetry.space_group_name_H-M   'P 1'
#
loop_
_entity.id
_entity.type
_entity.pdbx_description
1 polymer ?
#
loop_
_entity_poly.entity_id
_entity_poly.type
_entity_poly.pdbx_seq_one_letter_code
_entity_poly.pdbx_strand_id
1 'polypeptide(L)' 'LLNANLQVCNKGEEATRGGSRYFRVGCEFIGLTGARMNMLQRYITRIERERKARLSGMA' A
#
# COMPACT_ATOMS: atom_id res chain seq x y z
N LEU A 1 7.60 -9.03 -10.03
CA LEU A 1 7.65 -7.57 -9.77
C LEU A 1 6.50 -6.89 -10.50
N LEU A 2 5.75 -6.00 -9.84
CA LEU A 2 4.69 -5.20 -10.45
C LEU A 2 5.28 -3.84 -10.85
N ASN A 3 5.18 -3.47 -12.13
CA ASN A 3 5.48 -2.12 -12.62
C ASN A 3 4.14 -1.43 -12.97
N ALA A 4 3.93 -0.24 -12.42
CA ALA A 4 2.69 0.51 -12.54
C ALA A 4 2.96 2.02 -12.54
N ASN A 5 2.11 2.77 -13.25
CA ASN A 5 2.09 4.22 -13.19
C ASN A 5 1.22 4.66 -12.01
N LEU A 6 1.70 5.67 -11.28
CA LEU A 6 1.00 6.25 -10.14
C LEU A 6 0.74 7.74 -10.41
N GLN A 7 -0.48 8.18 -10.12
CA GLN A 7 -0.83 9.60 -10.08
C GLN A 7 -0.86 10.05 -8.63
N VAL A 8 -0.20 11.17 -8.33
CA VAL A 8 -0.24 11.80 -7.01
C VAL A 8 -1.59 12.50 -6.82
N CYS A 9 -2.32 12.13 -5.77
CA CYS A 9 -3.64 12.67 -5.45
C CYS A 9 -3.60 13.62 -4.24
N ASN A 10 -2.66 13.42 -3.32
CA ASN A 10 -2.46 14.34 -2.20
C ASN A 10 -1.00 14.35 -1.73
N LYS A 11 -0.61 15.45 -1.09
CA LYS A 11 0.64 15.56 -0.35
C LYS A 11 0.36 16.15 1.03
N GLY A 12 0.86 15.49 2.06
CA GLY A 12 0.83 15.95 3.44
C GLY A 12 2.24 15.91 4.01
N GLU A 13 2.53 16.82 4.92
CA GLU A 13 3.78 16.81 5.65
C GLU A 13 3.52 16.43 7.10
N GLU A 14 4.22 15.41 7.57
CA GLU A 14 4.12 14.91 8.94
C GLU A 14 5.47 15.14 9.63
N ALA A 15 5.47 16.01 10.64
CA ALA A 15 6.62 16.19 11.52
C ALA A 15 6.51 15.17 12.67
N THR A 16 7.53 14.34 12.86
CA THR A 16 7.59 13.47 14.03
C THR A 16 8.01 14.28 15.26
N ARG A 17 7.62 13.78 16.44
CA ARG A 17 7.93 14.39 17.73
C ARG A 17 9.44 14.57 18.00
N GLY A 18 10.29 13.87 17.23
CA GLY A 18 11.76 13.98 17.26
C GLY A 18 12.37 14.93 16.22
N GLY A 19 11.57 15.71 15.49
CA GLY A 19 12.04 16.74 14.56
C GLY A 19 12.28 16.27 13.12
N SER A 20 12.14 14.97 12.82
CA SER A 20 12.16 14.50 11.43
C SER A 20 10.88 14.91 10.69
N ARG A 21 11.02 15.38 9.46
CA ARG A 21 9.89 15.73 8.59
C ARG A 21 9.75 14.68 7.49
N TYR A 22 8.57 14.10 7.35
CA TYR A 22 8.24 13.14 6.31
C TYR A 22 7.14 13.70 5.41
N PHE A 23 7.25 13.45 4.11
CA PHE A 23 6.16 13.71 3.19
C PHE A 23 5.36 12.44 2.99
N ARG A 24 4.08 12.50 3.34
CA ARG A 24 3.11 11.49 2.99
C ARG A 24 2.48 11.87 1.66
N VAL A 25 2.55 10.96 0.69
CA VAL A 25 1.97 11.16 -0.63
C VAL A 25 0.95 10.07 -0.87
N GLY A 26 -0.31 10.48 -1.08
CA GLY A 26 -1.37 9.58 -1.53
C GLY A 26 -1.36 9.49 -3.04
N CYS A 27 -1.42 8.27 -3.57
CA CYS A 27 -1.38 8.01 -5.01
C CYS A 27 -2.47 7.03 -5.44
N GLU A 28 -2.85 7.11 -6.71
CA GLU A 28 -3.74 6.17 -7.39
C GLU A 28 -3.02 5.47 -8.55
N PHE A 29 -3.38 4.21 -8.80
CA PHE A 29 -2.89 3.44 -9.94
C PHE A 29 -3.55 3.87 -11.24
N ILE A 30 -2.76 4.23 -12.26
CA ILE A 30 -3.27 4.63 -13.57
C ILE A 30 -2.92 3.59 -14.63
N GLY A 31 -3.92 3.21 -15.45
CA GLY A 31 -3.72 2.34 -16.61
C GLY A 31 -3.38 0.89 -16.26
N LEU A 32 -3.77 0.42 -15.07
CA LEU A 32 -3.48 -0.93 -14.62
C LEU A 32 -4.41 -1.93 -15.31
N THR A 33 -3.85 -2.92 -16.00
CA THR A 33 -4.67 -3.96 -16.65
C THR A 33 -5.35 -4.85 -15.61
N GLY A 34 -6.48 -5.47 -15.98
CA GLY A 34 -7.24 -6.35 -15.07
C GLY A 34 -6.41 -7.50 -14.48
N ALA A 35 -5.48 -8.08 -15.27
CA ALA A 35 -4.57 -9.12 -14.80
C ALA A 35 -3.60 -8.61 -13.70
N ARG A 36 -3.06 -7.40 -13.88
CA ARG A 36 -2.18 -6.77 -12.88
C ARG A 36 -2.97 -6.36 -11.64
N MET A 37 -4.21 -5.91 -11.80
CA MET A 37 -5.10 -5.56 -10.68
C MET A 37 -5.42 -6.80 -9.84
N ASN A 38 -5.70 -7.93 -10.49
CA ASN A 38 -5.91 -9.20 -9.81
C ASN A 38 -4.65 -9.69 -9.07
N MET A 39 -3.46 -9.52 -9.67
CA MET A 39 -2.20 -9.81 -8.98
C MET A 39 -2.04 -8.98 -7.70
N LEU A 40 -2.31 -7.68 -7.77
CA LEU A 40 -2.28 -6.79 -6.61
C LEU A 40 -3.30 -7.21 -5.55
N GLN A 41 -4.55 -7.48 -5.95
CA GLN A 41 -5.61 -7.90 -5.04
C GLN A 41 -5.24 -9.18 -4.29
N ARG A 42 -4.71 -10.19 -4.99
CA ARG A 42 -4.26 -11.45 -4.37
C ARG A 42 -3.13 -11.21 -3.38
N TYR A 43 -2.18 -10.34 -3.72
CA TYR A 43 -1.10 -9.98 -2.80
C TYR A 43 -1.65 -9.32 -1.52
N ILE A 44 -2.54 -8.34 -1.66
CA ILE A 44 -3.19 -7.66 -0.53
C ILE A 44 -3.92 -8.69 0.34
N THR A 45 -4.78 -9.52 -0.25
CA THR A 45 -5.53 -10.54 0.48
C THR A 45 -4.62 -11.51 1.22
N ARG A 46 -3.49 -11.94 0.62
CA ARG A 46 -2.52 -12.82 1.28
C ARG A 46 -1.90 -12.14 2.51
N ILE A 47 -1.42 -10.91 2.37
CA ILE A 47 -0.81 -10.16 3.47
C ILE A 47 -1.81 -9.91 4.60
N GLU A 48 -3.03 -9.51 4.28
CA GLU A 48 -4.07 -9.29 5.29
C GLU A 48 -4.46 -10.59 6.00
N ARG A 49 -4.49 -11.72 5.29
CA ARG A 49 -4.72 -13.04 5.89
C ARG A 49 -3.59 -13.43 6.85
N GLU A 50 -2.34 -13.26 6.44
CA GLU A 50 -1.18 -13.52 7.29
C GLU A 50 -1.19 -12.62 8.54
N ARG A 51 -1.53 -11.33 8.37
CA ARG A 51 -1.68 -10.39 9.47
C ARG A 51 -2.77 -10.85 10.43
N LYS A 52 -3.93 -11.28 9.92
CA LYS A 52 -5.03 -11.78 10.74
C LYS A 52 -4.65 -13.05 11.51
N ALA A 53 -4.00 -14.02 10.86
CA ALA A 53 -3.56 -15.25 11.50
C ALA A 53 -2.59 -14.99 12.67
N ARG A 54 -1.64 -14.06 12.48
CA ARG A 54 -0.72 -13.61 13.54
C ARG A 54 -1.47 -12.97 14.70
N LEU A 55 -2.45 -12.12 14.43
CA LEU A 55 -3.25 -11.44 15.46
C LEU A 55 -4.20 -12.40 16.21
N SER A 56 -4.72 -13.43 15.54
CA SER A 56 -5.63 -14.41 16.13
C SER A 56 -4.93 -15.58 16.83
N GLY A 57 -3.60 -15.60 16.87
CA GLY A 57 -2.82 -16.71 17.46
C GLY A 57 -2.96 -18.03 16.70
N MET A 58 -3.41 -18.00 15.44
CA MET A 58 -3.58 -19.17 14.56
C MET A 58 -2.40 -19.31 13.58
N ALA A 59 -1.24 -18.75 13.94
CA ALA A 59 -0.03 -18.76 13.13
C ALA A 59 0.79 -20.05 13.35
#